data_AF-A0A094QC51-F1
#
_entry.id   AF-A0A094QC51-F1
#
_cell.length_a   1.000
_cell.length_b   1.000
_cell.length_c   1.000
_cell.angle_alpha   90.00
_cell.angle_beta   90.00
_cell.angle_gamma   90.00
#
_symmetry.space_group_name_H-M   'P 1'
#
loop_
_entity.id
_entity.type
_entity.pdbx_description
1 polymer ?
#
loop_
_entity_poly.entity_id
_entity_poly.type
_entity_poly.pdbx_seq_one_letter_code
_entity_poly.pdbx_strand_id
1 'polypeptide(L)'
;IVLRHAKALDPATFIGKDQSRPLADRGRRQAQNIVPAITAWEPKKLISSSSLRCRQTIEPLAHTMSKKVDFRDDISQHAFVEDSDDVAQIVSQRIAKKRTTVICSHGPVIPEIIREIAHATGTPYNSVMTTAGALETGSFSVFHVDKKHPDTGIVAVESHDSSE
;
A
#
# COMPACT_ATOMS: atom_id res chain seq x y z
N ILE A 1 3.83 5.97 1.45
CA ILE A 1 4.32 4.79 0.71
C ILE A 1 3.13 3.88 0.46
N VAL A 2 2.74 3.69 -0.80
CA VAL A 2 1.65 2.82 -1.21
C VAL A 2 2.25 1.55 -1.77
N LEU A 3 1.95 0.40 -1.17
CA LEU A 3 2.53 -0.90 -1.50
C LEU A 3 1.45 -1.83 -2.05
N ARG A 4 1.67 -2.41 -3.22
CA ARG A 4 0.84 -3.52 -3.70
C ARG A 4 1.29 -4.82 -3.03
N HIS A 5 0.33 -5.64 -2.62
CA HIS A 5 0.68 -6.97 -2.12
C HIS A 5 1.53 -7.75 -3.13
N ALA A 6 2.41 -8.60 -2.63
CA ALA A 6 3.26 -9.48 -3.43
C ALA A 6 2.44 -10.57 -4.14
N LYS A 7 3.07 -11.31 -5.05
CA LYS A 7 2.40 -12.32 -5.87
C LYS A 7 1.70 -13.37 -5.01
N ALA A 8 0.37 -13.42 -5.09
CA ALA A 8 -0.46 -14.45 -4.46
C ALA A 8 -0.59 -15.69 -5.35
N LEU A 9 -1.07 -16.80 -4.76
CA LEU A 9 -1.52 -17.97 -5.53
C LEU A 9 -2.57 -17.56 -6.57
N ASP A 10 -2.71 -18.33 -7.64
CA ASP A 10 -3.67 -18.03 -8.70
C ASP A 10 -5.11 -18.11 -8.14
N PRO A 11 -5.93 -17.05 -8.28
CA PRO A 11 -7.32 -17.08 -7.83
C PRO A 11 -8.17 -18.17 -8.51
N ALA A 12 -7.84 -18.59 -9.74
CA ALA A 12 -8.61 -19.60 -10.47
C ALA A 12 -8.41 -21.02 -9.94
N THR A 13 -7.27 -21.30 -9.29
CA THR A 13 -6.92 -22.64 -8.78
C THR A 13 -6.94 -22.72 -7.26
N PHE A 14 -6.97 -21.59 -6.57
CA PHE A 14 -7.02 -21.55 -5.11
C PHE A 14 -8.39 -22.00 -4.57
N ILE A 15 -8.37 -22.98 -3.66
CA ILE A 15 -9.56 -23.48 -2.99
C ILE A 15 -9.71 -22.74 -1.65
N GLY A 16 -10.81 -21.99 -1.50
CA GLY A 16 -11.15 -21.27 -0.27
C GLY A 16 -11.64 -19.85 -0.54
N LYS A 17 -11.88 -19.08 0.53
CA LYS A 17 -12.27 -17.67 0.41
C LYS A 17 -11.08 -16.84 -0.10
N ASP A 18 -11.28 -15.96 -1.07
CA ASP A 18 -10.19 -15.15 -1.65
C ASP A 18 -9.39 -14.36 -0.59
N GLN A 19 -10.06 -13.87 0.46
CA GLN A 19 -9.41 -13.16 1.58
C GLN A 19 -8.35 -14.02 2.30
N SER A 20 -8.48 -15.35 2.25
CA SER A 20 -7.56 -16.32 2.83
C SER A 20 -6.49 -16.81 1.84
N ARG A 21 -6.48 -16.29 0.61
CA ARG A 21 -5.50 -16.68 -0.42
C ARG A 21 -4.09 -16.19 -0.02
N PRO A 22 -3.12 -17.10 0.15
CA PRO A 22 -1.78 -16.75 0.59
C PRO A 22 -0.89 -16.25 -0.56
N LEU A 23 0.28 -15.73 -0.19
CA LEU A 23 1.38 -15.52 -1.12
C LEU A 23 1.85 -16.84 -1.75
N ALA A 24 2.16 -16.78 -3.04
CA ALA A 24 2.94 -17.81 -3.71
C ALA A 24 4.42 -17.72 -3.29
N ASP A 25 5.24 -18.72 -3.62
CA ASP A 25 6.67 -18.70 -3.26
C ASP A 25 7.43 -17.51 -3.84
N ARG A 26 7.09 -17.12 -5.08
CA ARG A 26 7.59 -15.86 -5.67
C ARG A 26 7.19 -14.66 -4.80
N GLY A 27 5.95 -14.59 -4.35
CA GLY A 27 5.46 -13.48 -3.52
C GLY A 27 6.15 -13.39 -2.17
N ARG A 28 6.48 -14.53 -1.56
CA ARG A 28 7.26 -14.57 -0.30
C ARG A 28 8.65 -13.97 -0.50
N ARG A 29 9.31 -14.24 -1.63
CA ARG A 29 10.60 -13.61 -1.99
C ARG A 29 10.46 -12.11 -2.22
N GLN A 30 9.46 -11.69 -3.01
CA GLN A 30 9.17 -10.27 -3.23
C GLN A 30 8.95 -9.52 -1.91
N ALA A 31 8.19 -10.09 -0.97
CA ALA A 31 7.92 -9.52 0.34
C ALA A 31 9.19 -9.32 1.19
N GLN A 32 10.20 -10.18 1.02
CA GLN A 32 11.52 -9.99 1.65
C GLN A 32 12.35 -8.93 0.92
N ASN A 33 12.36 -8.95 -0.41
CA ASN A 33 13.19 -8.07 -1.24
C ASN A 33 12.84 -6.58 -1.07
N ILE A 34 11.58 -6.24 -0.79
CA ILE A 34 11.18 -4.83 -0.57
C ILE A 34 11.62 -4.26 0.77
N VAL A 35 12.00 -5.10 1.75
CA VAL A 35 12.25 -4.65 3.12
C VAL A 35 13.36 -3.60 3.17
N PRO A 36 14.57 -3.81 2.61
CA PRO A 36 15.64 -2.82 2.69
C PRO A 36 15.22 -1.47 2.09
N ALA A 37 14.59 -1.49 0.91
CA ALA A 37 14.16 -0.29 0.22
C ALA A 37 13.10 0.51 1.01
N ILE A 38 12.09 -0.17 1.58
CA ILE A 38 11.07 0.51 2.38
C ILE A 38 11.65 1.01 3.72
N THR A 39 12.57 0.26 4.34
CA THR A 39 13.18 0.69 5.61
C THR A 39 14.00 1.97 5.49
N ALA A 40 14.59 2.24 4.32
CA ALA A 40 15.35 3.47 4.05
C ALA A 40 14.51 4.75 4.20
N TRP A 41 13.19 4.66 4.03
CA TRP A 41 12.25 5.77 4.23
C TRP A 41 11.79 5.94 5.70
N GLU A 42 12.30 5.10 6.60
CA GLU A 42 11.98 5.06 8.03
C GLU A 42 10.48 5.17 8.39
N PRO A 43 9.59 4.35 7.80
CA PRO A 43 8.16 4.46 8.08
C PRO A 43 7.84 4.32 9.57
N LYS A 44 7.04 5.23 10.10
CA LYS A 44 6.68 5.27 11.53
C LYS A 44 5.37 4.52 11.80
N LYS A 45 4.52 4.32 10.78
CA LYS A 45 3.26 3.58 10.85
C LYS A 45 3.16 2.59 9.69
N LEU A 46 2.67 1.38 9.98
CA LEU A 46 2.37 0.35 9.01
C LEU A 46 0.86 0.06 9.05
N ILE A 47 0.21 0.10 7.89
CA ILE A 47 -1.19 -0.26 7.68
C ILE A 47 -1.23 -1.27 6.55
N SER A 48 -2.07 -2.28 6.67
CA SER A 48 -2.26 -3.26 5.62
C SER A 48 -3.70 -3.71 5.56
N SER A 49 -4.16 -4.07 4.36
CA SER A 49 -5.40 -4.83 4.23
C SER A 49 -5.31 -6.11 5.08
N SER A 50 -6.43 -6.49 5.68
CA SER A 50 -6.58 -7.73 6.46
C SER A 50 -6.42 -9.01 5.64
N SER A 51 -6.54 -8.95 4.30
CA SER A 51 -6.39 -10.12 3.42
C SER A 51 -5.03 -10.79 3.62
N LEU A 52 -5.00 -12.13 3.66
CA LEU A 52 -3.81 -12.90 4.03
C LEU A 52 -2.58 -12.54 3.18
N ARG A 53 -2.73 -12.39 1.86
CA ARG A 53 -1.65 -11.93 0.96
C ARG A 53 -1.05 -10.57 1.35
N CYS A 54 -1.86 -9.61 1.80
CA CYS A 54 -1.39 -8.29 2.24
C CYS A 54 -0.68 -8.38 3.59
N ARG A 55 -1.21 -9.20 4.52
CA ARG A 55 -0.56 -9.48 5.81
C ARG A 55 0.82 -10.11 5.63
N GLN A 56 0.89 -11.19 4.85
CA GLN A 56 2.14 -11.88 4.54
C GLN A 56 3.14 -11.01 3.76
N THR A 57 2.66 -10.02 2.99
CA THR A 57 3.55 -9.08 2.29
C THR A 57 4.23 -8.12 3.25
N ILE A 58 3.50 -7.60 4.24
CA ILE A 58 4.01 -6.56 5.15
C ILE A 58 4.71 -7.13 6.39
N GLU A 59 4.46 -8.40 6.73
CA GLU A 59 5.02 -9.07 7.90
C GLU A 59 6.56 -9.01 7.98
N PRO A 60 7.33 -9.29 6.90
CA PRO A 60 8.80 -9.17 6.95
C PRO A 60 9.27 -7.75 7.31
N LEU A 61 8.65 -6.73 6.72
CA LEU A 61 8.95 -5.33 7.03
C LEU A 61 8.63 -5.01 8.50
N ALA A 62 7.47 -5.44 8.98
CA ALA A 62 7.04 -5.22 10.36
C ALA A 62 8.00 -5.86 11.37
N HIS A 63 8.46 -7.07 11.08
CA HIS A 63 9.44 -7.79 11.89
C HIS A 63 10.78 -7.04 11.95
N THR A 64 11.36 -6.72 10.79
CA THR A 64 12.64 -5.98 10.69
C THR A 64 12.60 -4.63 11.41
N MET A 65 11.47 -3.93 11.34
CA MET A 65 11.31 -2.63 12.01
C MET A 65 10.85 -2.73 13.46
N SER A 66 10.56 -3.93 13.97
CA SER A 66 9.93 -4.15 15.28
C SER A 66 8.66 -3.29 15.48
N LYS A 67 7.80 -3.23 14.45
CA LYS A 67 6.58 -2.40 14.43
C LYS A 67 5.32 -3.26 14.34
N LYS A 68 4.27 -2.82 15.03
CA LYS A 68 2.92 -3.37 14.86
C LYS A 68 2.31 -2.91 13.55
N VAL A 69 1.58 -3.80 12.89
CA VAL A 69 0.77 -3.49 11.71
C VAL A 69 -0.66 -3.25 12.14
N ASP A 70 -1.27 -2.22 11.58
CA ASP A 70 -2.69 -1.94 11.70
C ASP A 70 -3.43 -2.60 10.54
N PHE A 71 -4.12 -3.70 10.80
CA PHE A 71 -4.87 -4.43 9.79
C PHE A 71 -6.27 -3.87 9.65
N ARG A 72 -6.67 -3.50 8.43
CA ARG A 72 -7.93 -2.82 8.14
C ARG A 72 -8.68 -3.52 7.02
N ASP A 73 -9.95 -3.83 7.25
CA ASP A 73 -10.86 -4.36 6.22
C ASP A 73 -11.24 -3.26 5.21
N ASP A 74 -11.31 -2.00 5.67
CA ASP A 74 -11.68 -0.81 4.89
C ASP A 74 -10.69 -0.43 3.77
N ILE A 75 -9.60 -1.18 3.57
CA ILE A 75 -8.70 -1.05 2.40
C ILE A 75 -8.50 -2.40 1.70
N SER A 76 -9.42 -3.33 1.93
CA SER A 76 -9.45 -4.63 1.25
C SER A 76 -10.11 -4.51 -0.12
N GLN A 77 -9.71 -5.39 -1.04
CA GLN A 77 -10.37 -5.50 -2.34
C GLN A 77 -11.85 -5.86 -2.22
N HIS A 78 -12.22 -6.62 -1.18
CA HIS A 78 -13.60 -7.01 -0.95
C HIS A 78 -14.46 -5.80 -0.56
N ALA A 79 -14.03 -5.04 0.46
CA ALA A 79 -14.74 -3.83 0.88
C ALA A 79 -14.88 -2.83 -0.27
N PHE A 80 -13.82 -2.68 -1.08
CA PHE A 80 -13.83 -1.80 -2.25
C PHE A 80 -14.81 -2.23 -3.34
N VAL A 81 -14.93 -3.54 -3.61
CA VAL A 81 -15.91 -4.05 -4.59
C VAL A 81 -17.35 -3.92 -4.07
N GLU A 82 -17.54 -3.97 -2.76
CA GLU A 82 -18.86 -3.85 -2.12
C GLU A 82 -19.22 -2.41 -1.74
N ASP A 83 -18.37 -1.42 -2.08
CA ASP A 83 -18.56 0.01 -1.75
C ASP A 83 -18.79 0.24 -0.24
N SER A 84 -18.09 -0.56 0.57
CA SER A 84 -18.11 -0.53 2.04
C SER A 84 -16.75 -0.17 2.64
N ASP A 85 -15.81 0.26 1.80
CA ASP A 85 -14.50 0.71 2.20
C ASP A 85 -14.52 2.11 2.85
N ASP A 86 -13.37 2.51 3.40
CA ASP A 86 -13.21 3.83 4.00
C ASP A 86 -11.78 4.35 3.73
N VAL A 87 -11.37 4.26 2.46
CA VAL A 87 -10.04 4.68 2.01
C VAL A 87 -9.80 6.15 2.31
N ALA A 88 -10.79 7.01 2.07
CA ALA A 88 -10.72 8.46 2.29
C ALA A 88 -10.40 8.82 3.74
N GLN A 89 -11.09 8.22 4.71
CA GLN A 89 -10.81 8.47 6.12
C GLN A 89 -9.41 7.97 6.52
N ILE A 90 -9.02 6.78 6.06
CA ILE A 90 -7.69 6.23 6.39
C ILE A 90 -6.59 7.14 5.86
N VAL A 91 -6.68 7.57 4.60
CA VAL A 91 -5.68 8.43 3.96
C VAL A 91 -5.63 9.82 4.60
N SER A 92 -6.77 10.49 4.74
CA SER A 92 -6.84 11.83 5.35
C SER A 92 -6.26 11.85 6.77
N GLN A 93 -6.59 10.84 7.59
CA GLN A 93 -5.98 10.69 8.92
C GLN A 93 -4.46 10.52 8.86
N ARG A 94 -3.93 9.80 7.86
CA ARG A 94 -2.48 9.62 7.74
C ARG A 94 -1.75 10.88 7.29
N ILE A 95 -2.31 11.63 6.34
CA ILE A 95 -1.78 12.94 5.94
C ILE A 95 -1.78 13.90 7.15
N ALA A 96 -2.89 13.98 7.91
CA ALA A 96 -2.99 14.82 9.10
C ALA A 96 -1.97 14.47 10.21
N LYS A 97 -1.62 13.19 10.37
CA LYS A 97 -0.62 12.74 11.36
C LYS A 97 0.82 13.07 10.97
N LYS A 98 1.10 13.46 9.71
CA LYS A 98 2.41 13.96 9.26
C LYS A 98 3.58 13.01 9.60
N ARG A 99 3.34 11.71 9.43
CA ARG A 99 4.30 10.63 9.69
C ARG A 99 4.40 9.71 8.48
N THR A 100 5.61 9.34 8.09
CA THR A 100 5.83 8.36 7.02
C THR A 100 5.06 7.08 7.32
N THR A 101 4.17 6.71 6.39
CA THR A 101 3.25 5.58 6.54
C THR A 101 3.35 4.67 5.32
N VAL A 102 3.41 3.36 5.55
CA VAL A 102 3.21 2.33 4.53
C VAL A 102 1.76 1.88 4.58
N ILE A 103 1.10 1.86 3.41
CA ILE A 103 -0.23 1.32 3.22
C ILE A 103 -0.11 0.18 2.21
N CYS A 104 -0.29 -1.07 2.66
CA CYS A 104 -0.31 -2.24 1.79
C CYS A 104 -1.75 -2.59 1.38
N SER A 105 -2.02 -2.65 0.08
CA SER A 105 -3.36 -2.92 -0.44
C SER A 105 -3.30 -3.67 -1.79
N HIS A 106 -4.39 -3.60 -2.56
CA HIS A 106 -4.67 -4.40 -3.75
C HIS A 106 -4.66 -3.54 -5.00
N GLY A 107 -4.41 -4.17 -6.16
CA GLY A 107 -4.38 -3.47 -7.45
C GLY A 107 -5.58 -2.54 -7.70
N PRO A 108 -6.83 -3.00 -7.51
CA PRO A 108 -8.02 -2.16 -7.70
C PRO A 108 -8.16 -1.00 -6.70
N VAL A 109 -7.61 -1.14 -5.49
CA VAL A 109 -7.76 -0.18 -4.39
C VAL A 109 -6.65 0.88 -4.40
N ILE A 110 -5.48 0.56 -4.98
CA ILE A 110 -4.34 1.47 -5.05
C ILE A 110 -4.67 2.80 -5.75
N PRO A 111 -5.36 2.82 -6.91
CA PRO A 111 -5.78 4.08 -7.54
C PRO A 111 -6.65 4.95 -6.62
N GLU A 112 -7.53 4.34 -5.84
CA GLU A 112 -8.35 5.03 -4.82
C GLU A 112 -7.47 5.69 -3.76
N ILE A 113 -6.55 4.91 -3.17
CA ILE A 113 -5.60 5.42 -2.16
C ILE A 113 -4.82 6.61 -2.71
N ILE A 114 -4.33 6.54 -3.95
CA ILE A 114 -3.54 7.61 -4.57
C ILE A 114 -4.39 8.85 -4.84
N ARG A 115 -5.64 8.67 -5.28
CA ARG A 115 -6.56 9.79 -5.48
C ARG A 115 -6.89 10.49 -4.17
N GLU A 116 -7.08 9.74 -3.10
CA GLU A 116 -7.30 10.32 -1.77
C GLU A 116 -6.05 11.01 -1.23
N ILE A 117 -4.84 10.54 -1.56
CA ILE A 117 -3.60 11.27 -1.24
C ILE A 117 -3.61 12.59 -2.00
N ALA A 118 -3.83 12.56 -3.31
CA ALA A 118 -3.84 13.75 -4.16
C ALA A 118 -4.89 14.77 -3.70
N HIS A 119 -6.10 14.32 -3.37
CA HIS A 119 -7.17 15.15 -2.82
C HIS A 119 -6.76 15.78 -1.48
N ALA A 120 -6.27 14.97 -0.53
CA ALA A 120 -5.85 15.46 0.79
C ALA A 120 -4.65 16.42 0.75
N THR A 121 -3.87 16.40 -0.32
CA THR A 121 -2.72 17.30 -0.53
C THR A 121 -3.01 18.42 -1.53
N GLY A 122 -4.25 18.60 -2.00
CA GLY A 122 -4.60 19.64 -2.98
C GLY A 122 -3.92 19.46 -4.35
N THR A 123 -3.48 18.25 -4.68
CA THR A 123 -2.77 17.93 -5.93
C THR A 123 -3.75 17.49 -7.02
N PRO A 124 -3.72 18.08 -8.23
CA PRO A 124 -4.51 17.60 -9.35
C PRO A 124 -4.14 16.14 -9.70
N TYR A 125 -5.16 15.30 -9.91
CA TYR A 125 -4.95 13.94 -10.35
C TYR A 125 -4.54 13.93 -11.84
N ASN A 126 -3.31 13.52 -12.14
CA ASN A 126 -2.74 13.55 -13.49
C ASN A 126 -2.07 12.21 -13.86
N SER A 127 -1.42 12.17 -15.02
CA SER A 127 -0.78 10.95 -15.54
C SER A 127 0.33 10.38 -14.64
N VAL A 128 1.02 11.21 -13.85
CA VAL A 128 2.03 10.74 -12.88
C VAL A 128 1.36 9.86 -11.81
N MET A 129 0.19 10.26 -11.33
CA MET A 129 -0.57 9.52 -10.31
C MET A 129 -1.12 8.22 -10.88
N THR A 130 -1.59 8.24 -12.12
CA THR A 130 -2.00 7.03 -12.85
C THR A 130 -0.84 6.04 -12.97
N THR A 131 0.34 6.49 -13.39
CA THR A 131 1.53 5.65 -13.51
C THR A 131 1.98 5.10 -12.15
N ALA A 132 1.95 5.93 -11.10
CA ALA A 132 2.27 5.50 -9.74
C ALA A 132 1.25 4.49 -9.17
N GLY A 133 0.03 4.45 -9.71
CA GLY A 133 -0.99 3.45 -9.36
C GLY A 133 -0.88 2.13 -10.10
N ALA A 134 -0.18 2.10 -11.23
CA ALA A 134 0.03 0.91 -12.06
C ALA A 134 1.14 -0.01 -11.51
N LEU A 135 1.11 -0.27 -10.20
CA LEU A 135 2.12 -1.07 -9.52
C LEU A 135 2.01 -2.54 -9.86
N GLU A 136 3.12 -3.19 -10.19
CA GLU A 136 3.22 -4.64 -10.22
C GLU A 136 3.11 -5.26 -8.81
N THR A 137 2.83 -6.55 -8.72
CA THR A 137 2.75 -7.22 -7.40
C THR A 137 4.10 -7.18 -6.70
N GLY A 138 4.13 -6.68 -5.46
CA GLY A 138 5.35 -6.49 -4.69
C GLY A 138 6.03 -5.13 -4.93
N SER A 139 5.52 -4.30 -5.83
CA SER A 139 6.05 -2.95 -6.06
C SER A 139 5.38 -1.91 -5.17
N PHE A 140 6.04 -0.77 -4.97
CA PHE A 140 5.52 0.35 -4.18
C PHE A 140 5.86 1.71 -4.79
N SER A 141 5.02 2.70 -4.49
CA SER A 141 5.31 4.11 -4.78
C SER A 141 5.45 4.94 -3.51
N VAL A 142 6.32 5.93 -3.57
CA VAL A 142 6.59 6.91 -2.51
C VAL A 142 6.04 8.26 -2.95
N PHE A 143 5.22 8.86 -2.11
CA PHE A 143 4.63 10.18 -2.33
C PHE A 143 5.23 11.13 -1.31
N HIS A 144 5.95 12.14 -1.78
CA HIS A 144 6.66 13.11 -0.95
C HIS A 144 5.77 14.33 -0.75
N VAL A 145 5.52 14.68 0.50
CA VAL A 145 4.60 15.76 0.88
C VAL A 145 5.31 16.65 1.90
N ASP A 146 5.14 17.97 1.76
CA ASP A 146 5.68 18.92 2.75
C ASP A 146 5.04 18.67 4.12
N LYS A 147 5.87 18.44 5.14
CA LYS A 147 5.40 18.15 6.50
C LYS A 147 4.69 19.33 7.16
N LYS A 148 5.14 20.56 6.88
CA LYS A 148 4.57 21.80 7.42
C LYS A 148 3.28 22.15 6.67
N HIS A 149 3.30 22.07 5.35
CA HIS A 149 2.23 22.49 4.46
C HIS A 149 1.76 21.35 3.52
N PRO A 150 1.12 20.30 4.06
CA PRO A 150 0.77 19.12 3.24
C PRO A 150 -0.26 19.41 2.14
N ASP A 151 -0.98 20.53 2.25
CA ASP A 151 -1.99 21.03 1.32
C ASP A 151 -1.40 21.79 0.11
N THR A 152 -0.07 21.98 0.05
CA THR A 152 0.60 22.65 -1.08
C THR A 152 0.97 21.70 -2.22
N GLY A 153 0.56 20.44 -2.13
CA GLY A 153 0.80 19.44 -3.17
C GLY A 153 1.81 18.36 -2.84
N ILE A 154 1.79 17.31 -3.67
CA ILE A 154 2.85 16.29 -3.72
C ILE A 154 4.08 16.90 -4.40
N VAL A 155 5.23 16.86 -3.72
CA VAL A 155 6.51 17.43 -4.16
C VAL A 155 7.25 16.50 -5.13
N ALA A 156 7.15 15.20 -4.91
CA ALA A 156 7.77 14.17 -5.75
C ALA A 156 7.01 12.85 -5.64
N VAL A 157 7.11 12.02 -6.68
CA VAL A 157 6.60 10.65 -6.71
C VAL A 157 7.70 9.74 -7.25
N GLU A 158 7.98 8.66 -6.52
CA GLU A 158 8.93 7.62 -6.93
C GLU A 158 8.22 6.26 -6.96
N SER A 159 8.60 5.37 -7.88
CA SER A 159 8.08 4.01 -7.96
C SER A 159 9.25 3.02 -7.96
N HIS A 160 9.11 1.95 -7.18
CA HIS A 160 10.14 0.94 -6.99
C HIS A 160 9.53 -0.45 -7.14
N ASP A 161 10.20 -1.27 -7.93
CA ASP A 161 9.81 -2.66 -8.12
C ASP A 161 10.54 -3.58 -7.14
N SER A 162 9.84 -4.63 -6.69
CA SER A 162 10.51 -5.79 -6.09
C SER A 162 11.19 -6.57 -7.22
N SER A 163 12.43 -6.25 -7.54
CA SER A 163 13.23 -7.07 -8.46
C SER A 163 13.17 -8.55 -8.05
N GLU A 164 13.05 -9.44 -9.05
CA GLU A 164 12.76 -10.87 -8.92
C GLU A 164 13.72 -11.65 -8.02
#